data_AF-B5QTB0-F1
#
_entry.id   AF-B5QTB0-F1
#
_cell.length_a   1.000
_cell.length_b   1.000
_cell.length_c   1.000
_cell.angle_alpha   90.00
_cell.angle_beta   90.00
_cell.angle_gamma   90.00
#
_symmetry.space_group_name_H-M   'P 1'
#
loop_
_entity.id
_entity.type
_entity.pdbx_description
1 polymer ?
#
loop_
_entity_poly.entity_id
_entity_poly.type
_entity_poly.pdbx_seq_one_letter_code
_entity_poly.pdbx_strand_id
1 'polypeptide(L)'
;AALVMEEARSLGLTGAGFVWIVPGLTTGNLEQIPEAFPTGMISVVYDEWDYPLETRVHDAVGIISSAAAAMFREEGRIPDGTASCHSQSEKPEVPPSALRRYMMGVSLGGRDYSFMDDGYQVNPKLVVIVLNTQREWEKMGRWENHTLKLKFPVWPRYNSFGDMDADENHLSIVTLEERP
;
A
#
# COMPACT_ATOMS: atom_id res chain seq x y z
N ALA A 1 -1.19 -17.34 -0.89
CA ALA A 1 -2.00 -16.64 -1.92
C ALA A 1 -2.10 -17.43 -3.21
N ALA A 2 -0.99 -17.75 -3.87
CA ALA A 2 -1.01 -18.50 -5.14
C ALA A 2 -1.82 -19.81 -5.07
N LEU A 3 -1.64 -20.62 -4.02
CA LEU A 3 -2.42 -21.84 -3.81
C LEU A 3 -3.94 -21.60 -3.76
N VAL A 4 -4.38 -20.52 -3.09
CA VAL A 4 -5.81 -20.18 -3.00
C VAL A 4 -6.35 -19.78 -4.37
N MET A 5 -5.58 -19.04 -5.15
CA MET A 5 -5.99 -18.62 -6.50
C MET A 5 -6.00 -19.79 -7.48
N GLU A 6 -5.08 -20.75 -7.32
CA GLU A 6 -5.04 -21.99 -8.10
C GLU A 6 -6.30 -22.83 -7.87
N GLU A 7 -6.70 -23.00 -6.61
CA GLU A 7 -7.95 -23.70 -6.27
C GLU A 7 -9.18 -22.90 -6.67
N ALA A 8 -9.16 -21.56 -6.54
CA ALA A 8 -10.24 -20.72 -7.04
C ALA A 8 -10.42 -20.90 -8.56
N ARG A 9 -9.32 -21.00 -9.30
CA ARG A 9 -9.32 -21.25 -10.75
C ARG A 9 -9.92 -22.61 -11.07
N SER A 10 -9.55 -23.67 -10.34
CA SER A 10 -10.10 -25.02 -10.54
C SER A 10 -11.61 -25.09 -10.29
N LEU A 11 -12.12 -24.23 -9.41
CA LEU A 11 -13.55 -24.07 -9.11
C LEU A 11 -14.28 -23.06 -10.01
N GLY A 12 -13.60 -22.44 -10.99
CA GLY A 12 -14.19 -21.43 -11.88
C GLY A 12 -14.47 -20.08 -11.21
N LEU A 13 -13.88 -19.81 -10.04
CA LEU A 13 -14.07 -18.61 -9.23
C LEU A 13 -13.13 -17.45 -9.62
N THR A 14 -12.41 -17.56 -10.72
CA THR A 14 -11.49 -16.53 -11.24
C THR A 14 -11.97 -15.91 -12.55
N GLY A 15 -13.13 -16.35 -13.05
CA GLY A 15 -13.66 -15.91 -14.34
C GLY A 15 -14.55 -14.66 -14.24
N ALA A 16 -15.30 -14.46 -15.32
CA ALA A 16 -16.20 -13.37 -15.68
C ALA A 16 -17.33 -12.98 -14.68
N GLY A 17 -17.27 -13.36 -13.42
CA GLY A 17 -18.27 -12.99 -12.40
C GLY A 17 -17.68 -12.76 -11.03
N PHE A 18 -16.36 -12.89 -10.88
CA PHE A 18 -15.68 -12.86 -9.59
C PHE A 18 -14.59 -11.80 -9.61
N VAL A 19 -14.60 -10.93 -8.61
CA VAL A 19 -13.60 -9.88 -8.44
C VAL A 19 -12.77 -10.20 -7.20
N TRP A 20 -11.46 -10.30 -7.39
CA TRP A 20 -10.51 -10.53 -6.30
C TRP A 20 -9.86 -9.21 -5.91
N ILE A 21 -10.10 -8.78 -4.67
CA ILE A 21 -9.44 -7.62 -4.06
C ILE A 21 -8.54 -8.15 -2.95
N VAL A 22 -7.25 -7.86 -3.03
CA VAL A 22 -6.25 -8.37 -2.10
C VAL A 22 -5.40 -7.23 -1.53
N PRO A 23 -4.84 -7.40 -0.32
CA PRO A 23 -3.88 -6.42 0.22
C PRO A 23 -2.53 -6.54 -0.50
N GLY A 24 -1.73 -5.47 -0.48
CA GLY A 24 -0.39 -5.44 -1.09
C GLY A 24 0.57 -6.54 -0.62
N LEU A 25 0.39 -7.07 0.60
CA LEU A 25 1.15 -8.22 1.09
C LEU A 25 0.94 -9.48 0.22
N THR A 26 -0.23 -9.61 -0.40
CA THR A 26 -0.58 -10.72 -1.29
C THR A 26 0.15 -10.61 -2.62
N THR A 27 0.29 -9.39 -3.16
CA THR A 27 0.97 -9.14 -4.43
C THR A 27 2.48 -9.17 -4.28
N GLY A 28 3.02 -8.73 -3.13
CA GLY A 28 4.45 -8.76 -2.88
C GLY A 28 5.22 -7.92 -3.89
N ASN A 29 6.18 -8.54 -4.59
CA ASN A 29 6.93 -7.90 -5.66
C ASN A 29 6.09 -7.83 -6.95
N LEU A 30 5.81 -6.61 -7.43
CA LEU A 30 5.00 -6.36 -8.62
C LEU A 30 5.68 -6.83 -9.92
N GLU A 31 6.99 -7.05 -9.92
CA GLU A 31 7.73 -7.58 -11.09
C GLU A 31 7.61 -9.11 -11.23
N GLN A 32 7.26 -9.82 -10.15
CA GLN A 32 7.17 -11.27 -10.13
C GLN A 32 5.72 -11.70 -9.95
N ILE A 33 5.01 -11.83 -11.07
CA ILE A 33 3.56 -12.06 -11.07
C ILE A 33 3.26 -13.56 -11.20
N PRO A 34 2.77 -14.24 -10.14
CA PRO A 34 2.46 -15.67 -10.20
C PRO A 34 1.40 -15.99 -11.25
N GLU A 35 1.57 -17.08 -12.01
CA GLU A 35 0.61 -17.51 -13.04
C GLU A 35 -0.81 -17.70 -12.50
N ALA A 36 -0.93 -18.17 -11.25
CA ALA A 36 -2.22 -18.37 -10.59
C ALA A 36 -3.03 -17.07 -10.39
N PHE A 37 -2.39 -15.89 -10.44
CA PHE A 37 -3.12 -14.63 -10.26
C PHE A 37 -4.00 -14.32 -11.47
N PRO A 38 -5.31 -14.10 -11.26
CA PRO A 38 -6.22 -13.84 -12.35
C PRO A 38 -6.12 -12.39 -12.84
N THR A 39 -6.30 -12.20 -14.15
CA THR A 39 -6.50 -10.87 -14.74
C THR A 39 -7.72 -10.18 -14.10
N GLY A 40 -7.62 -8.88 -13.88
CA GLY A 40 -8.62 -8.10 -13.17
C GLY A 40 -8.47 -8.12 -11.64
N MET A 41 -7.51 -8.88 -11.10
CA MET A 41 -7.21 -8.84 -9.66
C MET A 41 -6.80 -7.42 -9.24
N ILE A 42 -7.39 -6.93 -8.16
CA ILE A 42 -7.16 -5.60 -7.61
C ILE A 42 -6.29 -5.71 -6.38
N SER A 43 -5.29 -4.84 -6.26
CA SER A 43 -4.50 -4.71 -5.05
C SER A 43 -4.33 -3.25 -4.62
N VAL A 44 -4.07 -3.06 -3.33
CA VAL A 44 -3.71 -1.76 -2.76
C VAL A 44 -2.29 -1.84 -2.25
N VAL A 45 -1.40 -1.02 -2.81
CA VAL A 45 0.03 -1.00 -2.51
C VAL A 45 0.50 0.41 -2.21
N TYR A 46 1.70 0.55 -1.64
CA TYR A 46 2.37 1.84 -1.56
C TYR A 46 2.69 2.38 -2.96
N ASP A 47 2.64 3.69 -3.14
CA ASP A 47 2.91 4.34 -4.42
C ASP A 47 4.40 4.30 -4.81
N GLU A 48 4.89 3.15 -5.27
CA GLU A 48 6.31 3.00 -5.61
C GLU A 48 6.72 3.83 -6.84
N TRP A 49 5.77 4.19 -7.70
CA TRP A 49 6.00 5.05 -8.87
C TRP A 49 6.33 6.49 -8.47
N ASP A 50 5.52 7.09 -7.59
CA ASP A 50 5.72 8.48 -7.18
C ASP A 50 6.53 8.60 -5.87
N TYR A 51 6.88 7.48 -5.24
CA TYR A 51 7.66 7.41 -4.01
C TYR A 51 8.67 6.24 -4.03
N PRO A 52 9.74 6.37 -4.83
CA PRO A 52 10.71 5.31 -5.05
C PRO A 52 11.56 5.01 -3.80
N LEU A 53 12.29 3.89 -3.83
CA LEU A 53 13.09 3.41 -2.69
C LEU A 53 14.06 4.47 -2.14
N GLU A 54 14.75 5.19 -3.01
CA GLU A 54 15.75 6.21 -2.61
C GLU A 54 15.10 7.31 -1.77
N THR A 55 13.94 7.82 -2.19
CA THR A 55 13.18 8.82 -1.43
C THR A 55 12.66 8.24 -0.12
N ARG A 56 12.21 6.97 -0.11
CA ARG A 56 11.78 6.28 1.11
C ARG A 56 12.91 6.16 2.13
N VAL A 57 14.11 5.80 1.69
CA VAL A 57 15.31 5.69 2.55
C VAL A 57 15.72 7.06 3.08
N HIS A 58 15.75 8.07 2.21
CA HIS A 58 16.05 9.45 2.61
C HIS A 58 15.08 9.94 3.70
N ASP A 59 13.79 9.75 3.50
CA ASP A 59 12.76 10.16 4.47
C ASP A 59 12.84 9.36 5.77
N ALA A 60 13.15 8.06 5.71
CA ALA A 60 13.36 7.23 6.90
C ALA A 60 14.52 7.75 7.76
N VAL A 61 15.65 8.11 7.13
CA VAL A 61 16.78 8.75 7.82
C VAL A 61 16.38 10.10 8.40
N GLY A 62 15.60 10.89 7.64
CA GLY A 62 15.02 12.14 8.12
C GLY A 62 14.14 11.95 9.36
N ILE A 63 13.29 10.92 9.39
CA ILE A 63 12.37 10.64 10.49
C ILE A 63 13.16 10.32 11.77
N ILE A 64 14.11 9.40 11.67
CA ILE A 64 14.94 8.97 12.81
C ILE A 64 15.79 10.14 13.33
N SER A 65 16.46 10.87 12.44
CA SER A 65 17.32 12.00 12.83
C SER A 65 16.52 13.15 13.44
N SER A 66 15.34 13.47 12.91
CA SER A 66 14.44 14.48 13.48
C SER A 66 13.92 14.08 14.85
N ALA A 67 13.53 12.81 15.03
CA ALA A 67 13.09 12.30 16.33
C ALA A 67 14.23 12.35 17.36
N ALA A 68 15.44 11.95 16.99
CA ALA A 68 16.62 12.01 17.85
C ALA A 68 16.97 13.46 18.22
N ALA A 69 16.91 14.39 17.25
CA ALA A 69 17.16 15.81 17.49
C ALA A 69 16.08 16.46 18.36
N ALA A 70 14.82 16.02 18.26
CA ALA A 70 13.73 16.47 19.13
C ALA A 70 13.95 15.97 20.56
N MET A 71 14.24 14.68 20.73
CA MET A 71 14.55 14.08 22.02
C MET A 71 15.76 14.73 22.69
N PHE A 72 16.85 14.93 21.96
CA PHE A 72 18.05 15.57 22.49
C PHE A 72 17.79 17.01 22.97
N ARG A 73 16.93 17.76 22.27
CA ARG A 73 16.56 19.12 22.66
C ARG A 73 15.75 19.18 23.95
N GLU A 74 14.90 18.18 24.21
CA GLU A 74 14.04 18.14 25.40
C GLU A 74 14.74 17.48 26.60
N GLU A 75 15.45 16.38 26.37
CA GLU A 75 15.98 15.50 27.42
C GLU A 75 17.51 15.61 27.59
N GLY A 76 18.22 16.27 26.67
CA GLY A 76 19.68 16.39 26.68
C GLY A 76 20.44 15.10 26.36
N ARG A 77 19.74 14.02 25.97
CA ARG A 77 20.30 12.69 25.68
C ARG A 77 19.45 11.92 24.67
N ILE A 78 20.05 10.92 24.04
CA ILE A 78 19.38 9.95 23.14
C ILE A 78 19.78 8.52 23.56
N PRO A 79 19.01 7.47 23.18
CA PRO A 79 19.39 6.10 23.47
C PRO A 79 20.68 5.72 22.74
N ASP A 80 21.56 4.99 23.43
CA ASP A 80 22.77 4.44 22.82
C ASP A 80 22.43 3.40 21.76
N GLY A 81 23.18 3.40 20.66
CA GLY A 81 23.04 2.41 19.61
C GLY A 81 23.56 1.04 20.05
N THR A 82 22.77 -0.01 19.85
CA THR A 82 23.21 -1.40 20.06
C THR A 82 23.95 -1.91 18.82
N ALA A 83 25.26 -2.15 18.93
CA ALA A 83 26.07 -2.70 17.84
C ALA A 83 26.10 -4.25 17.79
N SER A 84 25.59 -4.93 18.83
CA SER A 84 25.58 -6.39 18.93
C SER A 84 24.31 -6.88 19.64
N CYS A 85 23.76 -8.00 19.14
CA CYS A 85 22.64 -8.72 19.77
C CYS A 85 23.09 -9.83 20.73
N HIS A 86 24.40 -10.14 20.76
CA HIS A 86 24.96 -11.26 21.53
C HIS A 86 25.66 -10.82 22.81
N SER A 87 26.07 -9.56 22.88
CA SER A 87 26.61 -9.01 24.12
C SER A 87 25.49 -8.85 25.13
N GLN A 88 25.70 -9.31 26.36
CA GLN A 88 24.90 -8.87 27.50
C GLN A 88 25.25 -7.41 27.76
N SER A 89 24.63 -6.50 27.00
CA SER A 89 24.78 -5.08 27.23
C SER A 89 24.23 -4.76 28.62
N GLU A 90 24.98 -3.98 29.39
CA GLU A 90 24.46 -3.38 30.62
C GLU A 90 23.13 -2.68 30.31
N LYS A 91 22.20 -2.67 31.28
CA LYS A 91 20.91 -1.99 31.08
C LYS A 91 21.19 -0.53 30.71
N PRO A 92 20.79 -0.07 29.51
CA PRO A 92 21.07 1.28 29.10
C PRO A 92 20.33 2.25 30.01
N GLU A 93 20.96 3.39 30.31
CA GLU A 93 20.37 4.45 31.15
C GLU A 93 19.07 4.99 30.53
N VAL A 94 19.03 5.04 29.20
CA VAL A 94 17.86 5.40 28.42
C VAL A 94 17.26 4.14 27.77
N PRO A 95 15.97 3.83 28.02
CA PRO A 95 15.32 2.72 27.34
C PRO A 95 15.33 2.92 25.82
N PRO A 96 15.60 1.88 25.01
CA PRO A 96 15.56 1.99 23.54
C PRO A 96 14.20 2.46 23.01
N SER A 97 13.12 2.17 23.74
CA SER A 97 11.76 2.61 23.41
C SER A 97 11.51 4.10 23.65
N ALA A 98 12.40 4.83 24.31
CA ALA A 98 12.22 6.26 24.60
C ALA A 98 12.09 7.09 23.31
N LEU A 99 12.77 6.68 22.24
CA LEU A 99 12.69 7.35 20.94
C LEU A 99 11.31 7.22 20.29
N ARG A 100 10.54 6.16 20.60
CA ARG A 100 9.21 5.89 20.01
C ARG A 100 8.31 7.11 20.08
N ARG A 101 8.23 7.77 21.25
CA ARG A 101 7.36 8.95 21.45
C ARG A 101 7.70 10.09 20.49
N TYR A 102 8.99 10.28 20.18
CA TYR A 102 9.46 11.32 19.27
C TYR A 102 9.30 10.95 17.79
N MET A 103 9.13 9.67 17.49
CA MET A 103 8.83 9.19 16.14
C MET A 103 7.34 9.24 15.79
N MET A 104 6.44 9.28 16.78
CA MET A 104 4.99 9.25 16.55
C MET A 104 4.46 10.44 15.76
N GLY A 105 5.03 11.63 15.95
CA GLY A 105 4.56 12.90 15.37
C GLY A 105 5.67 13.61 14.62
N VAL A 106 6.02 13.11 13.44
CA VAL A 106 7.14 13.64 12.64
C VAL A 106 6.62 14.32 11.39
N SER A 107 7.01 15.58 11.19
CA SER A 107 6.73 16.35 9.98
C SER A 107 8.04 16.84 9.37
N LEU A 108 8.27 16.52 8.10
CA LEU A 108 9.50 16.87 7.37
C LEU A 108 9.13 17.53 6.04
N GLY A 109 9.75 18.68 5.73
CA GLY A 109 9.53 19.37 4.45
C GLY A 109 8.07 19.72 4.16
N GLY A 110 7.24 19.91 5.19
CA GLY A 110 5.80 20.17 5.06
C GLY A 110 4.93 18.93 4.83
N ARG A 111 5.50 17.73 4.89
CA ARG A 111 4.78 16.45 4.80
C ARG A 111 4.72 15.77 6.16
N ASP A 112 3.55 15.21 6.46
CA ASP A 112 3.29 14.41 7.65
C ASP A 112 3.79 12.96 7.45
N TYR A 113 4.65 12.52 8.36
CA TYR A 113 5.20 11.16 8.46
C TYR A 113 4.84 10.50 9.80
N SER A 114 3.79 10.97 10.46
CA SER A 114 3.33 10.45 11.75
C SER A 114 2.95 8.97 11.67
N PHE A 115 3.08 8.30 12.81
CA PHE A 115 2.78 6.87 12.98
C PHE A 115 1.63 6.67 13.96
N MET A 116 0.84 5.62 13.72
CA MET A 116 -0.15 5.10 14.64
C MET A 116 0.51 4.24 15.72
N ASP A 117 -0.22 3.95 16.79
CA ASP A 117 0.32 3.21 17.94
C ASP A 117 0.81 1.79 17.60
N ASP A 118 0.23 1.20 16.55
CA ASP A 118 0.59 -0.11 15.98
C ASP A 118 1.83 -0.07 15.07
N GLY A 119 2.40 1.11 14.83
CA GLY A 119 3.62 1.30 14.05
C GLY A 119 3.40 1.52 12.55
N TYR A 120 2.16 1.58 12.06
CA TYR A 120 1.90 1.96 10.67
C TYR A 120 1.84 3.48 10.50
N GLN A 121 2.10 3.98 9.29
CA GLN A 121 1.94 5.40 8.98
C GLN A 121 0.46 5.81 9.08
N VAL A 122 0.20 7.01 9.61
CA VAL A 122 -1.15 7.58 9.68
C VAL A 122 -1.68 7.91 8.28
N ASN A 123 -0.83 8.52 7.44
CA ASN A 123 -1.20 9.01 6.10
C ASN A 123 -0.27 8.43 5.02
N PRO A 124 -0.30 7.10 4.76
CA PRO A 124 0.51 6.50 3.70
C PRO A 124 -0.01 6.92 2.31
N LYS A 125 0.92 7.07 1.36
CA LYS A 125 0.55 7.23 -0.06
C LYS A 125 0.28 5.86 -0.66
N LEU A 126 -0.99 5.60 -0.96
CA LEU A 126 -1.43 4.31 -1.48
C LEU A 126 -1.96 4.45 -2.90
N VAL A 127 -1.80 3.39 -3.68
CA VAL A 127 -2.33 3.28 -5.04
C VAL A 127 -3.16 2.02 -5.18
N VAL A 128 -4.22 2.13 -5.96
CA VAL A 128 -5.01 0.99 -6.41
C VAL A 128 -4.41 0.52 -7.72
N ILE A 129 -4.02 -0.75 -7.79
CA ILE A 129 -3.46 -1.37 -8.98
C ILE A 129 -4.35 -2.52 -9.44
N VAL A 130 -4.35 -2.79 -10.75
CA VAL A 130 -5.08 -3.90 -11.36
C VAL A 130 -4.13 -4.69 -12.26
N LEU A 131 -4.23 -6.02 -12.22
CA LEU A 131 -3.49 -6.89 -13.13
C LEU A 131 -4.20 -6.95 -14.48
N ASN A 132 -3.59 -6.38 -15.53
CA ASN A 132 -4.20 -6.30 -16.86
C ASN A 132 -4.12 -7.64 -17.64
N THR A 133 -4.64 -7.65 -18.88
CA THR A 133 -4.66 -8.83 -19.75
C THR A 133 -3.26 -9.21 -20.26
N GLN A 134 -2.34 -8.26 -20.33
CA GLN A 134 -0.91 -8.47 -20.61
C GLN A 134 -0.14 -8.98 -19.39
N ARG A 135 -0.82 -9.18 -18.26
CA ARG A 135 -0.25 -9.57 -16.97
C ARG A 135 0.78 -8.58 -16.45
N GLU A 136 0.46 -7.29 -16.55
CA GLU A 136 1.21 -6.19 -15.96
C GLU A 136 0.32 -5.46 -14.95
N TRP A 137 0.93 -4.96 -13.87
CA TRP A 137 0.22 -4.15 -12.89
C TRP A 137 0.08 -2.71 -13.37
N GLU A 138 -1.17 -2.26 -13.57
CA GLU A 138 -1.49 -0.90 -13.95
C GLU A 138 -2.05 -0.09 -12.76
N LYS A 139 -1.60 1.15 -12.62
CA LYS A 139 -2.13 2.12 -11.65
C LYS A 139 -3.54 2.58 -12.07
N MET A 140 -4.54 2.16 -11.31
CA MET A 140 -5.97 2.45 -11.53
C MET A 140 -6.51 3.54 -10.61
N GLY A 141 -5.81 3.87 -9.53
CA GLY A 141 -6.23 4.93 -8.63
C GLY A 141 -5.21 5.28 -7.57
N ARG A 142 -5.53 6.29 -6.79
CA ARG A 142 -4.72 6.78 -5.66
C ARG A 142 -5.61 7.03 -4.46
N TRP A 143 -5.12 6.66 -3.29
CA TRP A 143 -5.71 7.01 -2.01
C TRP A 143 -4.75 7.95 -1.27
N GLU A 144 -5.20 9.18 -1.09
CA GLU A 144 -4.43 10.24 -0.40
C GLU A 144 -5.41 11.14 0.34
N ASN A 145 -5.06 11.57 1.55
CA ASN A 145 -5.86 12.48 2.38
C ASN A 145 -7.33 12.05 2.49
N HIS A 146 -7.57 10.78 2.82
CA HIS A 146 -8.91 10.20 2.97
C HIS A 146 -9.77 10.25 1.69
N THR A 147 -9.15 10.45 0.53
CA THR A 147 -9.85 10.57 -0.75
C THR A 147 -9.34 9.50 -1.72
N LEU A 148 -10.26 8.68 -2.23
CA LEU A 148 -10.01 7.76 -3.33
C LEU A 148 -10.25 8.46 -4.66
N LYS A 149 -9.24 8.52 -5.53
CA LYS A 149 -9.36 8.98 -6.91
C LYS A 149 -9.07 7.82 -7.86
N LEU A 150 -10.05 7.42 -8.66
CA LEU A 150 -9.91 6.37 -9.65
C LEU A 150 -9.74 6.98 -11.06
N LYS A 151 -8.93 6.33 -11.91
CA LYS A 151 -8.66 6.73 -13.29
C LYS A 151 -9.90 6.54 -14.17
N PHE A 152 -10.65 5.46 -13.93
CA PHE A 152 -11.88 5.14 -14.65
C PHE A 152 -13.00 4.85 -13.63
N PRO A 153 -14.19 5.44 -13.77
CA PRO A 153 -15.35 5.09 -12.96
C PRO A 153 -16.03 3.80 -13.42
N VAL A 154 -15.63 3.26 -14.59
CA VAL A 154 -16.25 2.11 -15.23
C VAL A 154 -15.30 0.91 -15.16
N TRP A 155 -15.80 -0.19 -14.60
CA TRP A 155 -15.12 -1.48 -14.55
C TRP A 155 -15.40 -2.28 -15.82
N PRO A 156 -14.43 -3.04 -16.38
CA PRO A 156 -14.68 -4.00 -17.45
C PRO A 156 -15.88 -4.87 -17.09
N ARG A 157 -16.95 -4.87 -17.91
CA ARG A 157 -18.07 -5.78 -17.67
C ARG A 157 -17.69 -7.10 -18.28
N TYR A 158 -17.68 -8.11 -17.44
CA TYR A 158 -17.67 -9.46 -17.92
C TYR A 158 -19.06 -9.84 -18.44
N ASN A 159 -19.13 -10.42 -19.64
CA ASN A 159 -20.39 -10.64 -20.35
C ASN A 159 -21.36 -11.52 -19.58
N SER A 160 -22.65 -11.19 -19.67
CA SER A 160 -23.77 -11.97 -19.11
C SER A 160 -23.91 -13.38 -19.69
N PHE A 161 -23.07 -13.76 -20.67
CA PHE A 161 -23.10 -15.06 -21.35
C PHE A 161 -21.94 -15.99 -21.03
N GLY A 162 -21.09 -15.68 -20.04
CA GLY A 162 -20.06 -16.62 -19.57
C GLY A 162 -18.92 -16.86 -20.56
N ASP A 163 -18.73 -15.95 -21.53
CA ASP A 163 -17.52 -15.94 -22.33
C ASP A 163 -16.32 -15.63 -21.44
N MET A 164 -15.23 -16.35 -21.69
CA MET A 164 -13.98 -16.26 -20.94
C MET A 164 -13.26 -14.91 -21.16
N ASP A 165 -13.67 -14.14 -22.17
CA ASP A 165 -13.09 -12.85 -22.51
C ASP A 165 -13.95 -11.70 -21.95
N ALA A 166 -13.31 -10.79 -21.23
CA ALA A 166 -13.94 -9.55 -20.77
C ALA A 166 -14.29 -8.70 -21.99
N ASP A 167 -15.56 -8.29 -22.13
CA ASP A 167 -15.93 -7.30 -23.13
C ASP A 167 -15.57 -5.90 -22.59
N GLU A 168 -14.72 -5.20 -23.34
CA GLU A 168 -14.32 -3.83 -23.03
C GLU A 168 -15.39 -2.80 -23.45
N ASN A 169 -16.48 -3.24 -24.11
CA ASN A 169 -17.55 -2.35 -24.51
C ASN A 169 -18.31 -1.78 -23.30
N HIS A 170 -18.38 -0.45 -23.26
CA HIS A 170 -19.10 0.28 -22.21
C HIS A 170 -20.22 1.11 -22.80
N LEU A 171 -21.42 0.95 -22.23
CA LEU A 171 -22.56 1.82 -22.54
C LEU A 171 -22.52 3.04 -21.63
N SER A 172 -22.32 4.21 -22.21
CA SER A 172 -22.52 5.49 -21.51
C SER A 172 -23.98 5.89 -21.61
N ILE A 173 -24.65 5.99 -20.45
CA ILE A 173 -26.05 6.40 -20.36
C ILE A 173 -26.10 7.81 -19.79
N VAL A 174 -26.87 8.70 -20.43
CA VAL A 174 -27.15 10.05 -19.95
C VAL A 174 -28.64 10.15 -19.68
N THR A 175 -29.00 10.66 -18.51
CA THR A 175 -30.38 10.87 -18.09
C THR A 175 -30.62 12.34 -17.76
N LEU A 176 -31.88 12.77 -17.85
CA LEU A 176 -32.33 14.05 -17.30
C LEU A 176 -33.00 13.80 -15.96
N GLU A 177 -32.87 14.73 -15.02
CA GLU A 177 -33.57 14.67 -13.74
C GLU A 177 -35.04 15.05 -13.95
N GLU A 178 -35.93 14.09 -13.76
CA GLU A 178 -37.38 14.28 -13.82
C GLU A 178 -37.99 13.84 -12.49
N ARG A 179 -38.95 14.62 -11.96
CA ARG A 179 -39.64 14.26 -10.72
C ARG A 179 -40.63 13.13 -11.01
N PRO A 180 -40.83 12.16 -10.08
CA PRO A 180 -41.71 11.02 -10.28
C PRO A 180 -43.14 11.39 -10.64
#